data_AF-A0A3B9LHH8-F1
#
_entry.id   AF-A0A3B9LHH8-F1
#
_cell.length_a   1.000
_cell.length_b   1.000
_cell.length_c   1.000
_cell.angle_alpha   90.00
_cell.angle_beta   90.00
_cell.angle_gamma   90.00
#
_symmetry.space_group_name_H-M   'P 1'
#
loop_
_entity.id
_entity.type
_entity.pdbx_description
1 polymer ?
#
loop_
_entity_poly.entity_id
_entity_poly.type
_entity_poly.pdbx_seq_one_letter_code
_entity_poly.pdbx_strand_id
1 'polypeptide(L)'
;PEGHKCRRMHGHSFKIEVSVEGDVDLTSGWVYDHAEIGAAMKPLIDMLDHSYLNEIEGLENPTIEKMAMWFWQKLQPQCRGLCEIVVHETPTARCVYRGE
;
A
#
# COMPACT_ATOMS: atom_id res chain seq x y z
N PRO A 1 21.00 11.12 0.77
CA PRO A 1 22.33 11.78 0.79
C PRO A 1 23.43 10.82 1.20
N GLU A 2 24.67 11.05 0.76
CA GLU A 2 25.84 10.34 1.30
C GLU A 2 25.91 10.47 2.83
N GLY A 3 26.19 9.37 3.52
CA GLY A 3 26.17 9.30 4.99
C GLY A 3 24.79 9.25 5.66
N HIS A 4 23.68 9.36 4.93
CA HIS A 4 22.34 9.34 5.54
C HIS A 4 21.99 7.94 6.10
N LYS A 5 21.40 7.90 7.31
CA LYS A 5 21.09 6.64 8.03
C LYS A 5 20.27 5.64 7.21
N CYS A 6 19.33 6.11 6.38
CA CYS A 6 18.48 5.27 5.55
C CYS A 6 19.21 4.56 4.39
N ARG A 7 20.49 4.88 4.12
CA ARG A 7 21.31 4.13 3.16
C ARG A 7 21.87 2.82 3.74
N ARG A 8 21.84 2.66 5.06
CA ARG A 8 22.21 1.39 5.70
C ARG A 8 21.05 0.40 5.59
N MET A 9 21.36 -0.88 5.58
CA MET A 9 20.33 -1.92 5.69
C MET A 9 19.59 -1.76 7.02
N HIS A 10 18.26 -1.68 6.93
CA HIS A 10 17.32 -1.57 8.04
C HIS A 10 15.93 -1.99 7.53
N GLY A 11 14.95 -2.03 8.43
CA GLY A 11 13.56 -2.33 8.09
C GLY A 11 12.60 -1.71 9.09
N HIS A 12 11.30 -1.88 8.83
CA HIS A 12 10.22 -1.32 9.64
C HIS A 12 9.03 -2.26 9.70
N SER A 13 8.19 -2.07 10.72
CA SER A 13 6.84 -2.62 10.75
C SER A 13 5.91 -1.69 9.97
N PHE A 14 5.88 -1.87 8.65
CA PHE A 14 5.03 -1.07 7.78
C PHE A 14 3.55 -1.33 8.07
N LYS A 15 2.74 -0.27 8.01
CA LYS A 15 1.28 -0.36 8.02
C LYS A 15 0.75 0.27 6.74
N ILE A 16 -0.17 -0.44 6.08
CA ILE A 16 -0.81 0.00 4.84
C ILE A 16 -2.29 0.18 5.12
N GLU A 17 -2.84 1.33 4.73
CA GLU A 17 -4.28 1.60 4.74
C GLU A 17 -4.76 1.74 3.29
N VAL A 18 -5.88 1.07 2.98
CA VAL A 18 -6.52 1.10 1.66
C VAL A 18 -7.92 1.67 1.87
N SER A 19 -8.22 2.77 1.18
CA SER A 19 -9.53 3.42 1.23
C SER A 19 -10.22 3.33 -0.13
N VAL A 20 -11.50 3.00 -0.08
CA VAL A 20 -12.39 2.97 -1.25
C VAL A 20 -13.57 3.90 -1.02
N GLU A 21 -14.03 4.54 -2.09
CA GLU A 21 -15.19 5.41 -2.12
C GLU A 21 -16.17 4.95 -3.20
N GLY A 22 -17.45 5.18 -2.93
CA GLY A 22 -18.53 4.81 -3.83
C GLY A 22 -19.90 4.96 -3.15
N ASP A 23 -20.94 4.67 -3.93
CA ASP A 23 -22.31 4.67 -3.42
C ASP A 23 -22.56 3.43 -2.56
N VAL A 24 -23.39 3.58 -1.53
CA VAL A 24 -23.87 2.45 -0.73
C VAL A 24 -24.79 1.59 -1.59
N ASP A 25 -24.49 0.30 -1.70
CA ASP A 25 -25.40 -0.65 -2.33
C ASP A 25 -26.63 -0.86 -1.44
N LEU A 26 -27.83 -0.65 -1.99
CA LEU A 26 -29.08 -0.68 -1.24
C LEU A 26 -29.48 -2.07 -0.76
N THR A 27 -28.93 -3.13 -1.37
CA THR A 27 -29.26 -4.52 -1.00
C THR A 27 -28.42 -4.97 0.17
N SER A 28 -27.13 -4.68 0.13
CA SER A 28 -26.14 -5.13 1.11
C SER A 28 -25.87 -4.13 2.22
N GLY A 29 -26.13 -2.83 2.00
CA GLY A 29 -26.03 -1.77 3.01
C GLY A 29 -24.60 -1.25 3.24
N TRP A 30 -23.65 -1.61 2.39
CA TRP A 30 -22.25 -1.16 2.44
C TRP A 30 -21.79 -0.62 1.08
N VAL A 31 -20.68 0.13 1.07
CA VAL A 31 -20.05 0.64 -0.16
C VAL A 31 -19.25 -0.45 -0.87
N TYR A 32 -18.65 -1.36 -0.10
CA TYR A 32 -17.69 -2.33 -0.60
C TYR A 32 -17.58 -3.55 0.34
N ASP A 33 -17.26 -4.71 -0.23
CA ASP A 33 -16.99 -5.93 0.54
C ASP A 33 -15.53 -5.99 1.00
N HIS A 34 -15.31 -5.95 2.31
CA HIS A 34 -13.96 -6.03 2.90
C HIS A 34 -13.18 -7.28 2.47
N ALA A 35 -13.85 -8.38 2.14
CA ALA A 35 -13.21 -9.61 1.67
C ALA A 35 -12.48 -9.41 0.33
N GLU A 36 -12.98 -8.53 -0.55
CA GLU A 36 -12.35 -8.27 -1.85
C GLU A 36 -11.05 -7.47 -1.70
N ILE A 37 -11.01 -6.43 -0.83
CA ILE A 37 -9.76 -5.71 -0.52
C ILE A 37 -8.76 -6.68 0.12
N GLY A 38 -9.22 -7.50 1.06
CA GLY A 38 -8.38 -8.52 1.69
C GLY A 38 -7.77 -9.49 0.69
N ALA A 39 -8.58 -9.97 -0.27
CA ALA A 39 -8.12 -10.86 -1.33
C ALA A 39 -7.12 -10.19 -2.28
N ALA A 40 -7.35 -8.93 -2.67
CA ALA A 40 -6.44 -8.17 -3.53
C ALA A 40 -5.11 -7.83 -2.81
N MET A 41 -5.17 -7.53 -1.51
CA MET A 41 -4.00 -7.20 -0.70
C MET A 41 -3.16 -8.42 -0.34
N LYS A 42 -3.78 -9.57 -0.08
CA LYS A 42 -3.10 -10.77 0.40
C LYS A 42 -1.86 -11.16 -0.43
N PRO A 43 -1.92 -11.31 -1.76
CA PRO A 43 -0.73 -11.69 -2.54
C PRO A 43 0.37 -10.63 -2.50
N LEU A 44 0.02 -9.35 -2.33
CA LEU A 44 0.99 -8.27 -2.19
C LEU A 44 1.67 -8.33 -0.82
N ILE A 45 0.89 -8.56 0.24
CA ILE A 45 1.43 -8.73 1.60
C ILE A 45 2.32 -9.98 1.68
N ASP A 46 1.89 -11.11 1.12
CA ASP A 46 2.68 -12.35 1.11
C ASP A 46 4.03 -12.16 0.38
N MET A 47 4.09 -11.27 -0.62
CA MET A 47 5.32 -10.93 -1.35
C MET A 47 6.25 -10.00 -0.56
N LEU A 48 5.68 -9.11 0.28
CA LEU A 48 6.43 -8.08 0.99
C LEU A 48 6.84 -8.50 2.41
N ASP A 49 5.99 -9.27 3.07
CA ASP A 49 6.21 -9.68 4.46
C ASP A 49 7.46 -10.55 4.56
N HIS A 50 8.26 -10.30 5.60
CA HIS A 50 9.55 -10.96 5.83
C HIS A 50 10.52 -10.98 4.63
N SER A 51 10.37 -10.04 3.69
CA SER A 51 11.14 -9.99 2.44
C SER A 51 12.03 -8.76 2.34
N TYR A 52 13.04 -8.81 1.46
CA TYR A 52 13.88 -7.66 1.18
C TYR A 52 13.28 -6.83 0.04
N LEU A 53 12.69 -5.68 0.37
CA LEU A 53 11.90 -4.87 -0.57
C LEU A 53 12.66 -4.49 -1.85
N ASN A 54 13.97 -4.25 -1.77
CA ASN A 54 14.77 -3.85 -2.92
C ASN A 54 14.91 -4.93 -4.01
N GLU A 55 14.57 -6.19 -3.72
CA GLU A 55 14.56 -7.30 -4.69
C GLU A 55 13.19 -7.48 -5.38
N ILE A 56 12.18 -6.73 -4.94
CA ILE A 56 10.84 -6.80 -5.51
C ILE A 56 10.75 -5.84 -6.69
N GLU A 57 10.24 -6.35 -7.83
CA GLU A 57 10.07 -5.58 -9.06
C GLU A 57 9.23 -4.32 -8.81
N GLY A 58 9.80 -3.16 -9.15
CA GLY A 58 9.20 -1.85 -8.94
C GLY A 58 9.46 -1.22 -7.57
N LEU A 59 10.19 -1.91 -6.68
CA LEU A 59 10.56 -1.43 -5.33
C LEU A 59 12.09 -1.39 -5.11
N GLU A 60 12.89 -1.29 -6.18
CA GLU A 60 14.37 -1.26 -6.09
C GLU A 60 14.88 -0.09 -5.25
N ASN A 61 14.06 0.95 -5.09
CA ASN A 61 14.26 2.07 -4.17
C ASN A 61 12.96 2.30 -3.36
N PRO A 62 12.73 1.55 -2.26
CA PRO A 62 11.44 1.43 -1.59
C PRO A 62 11.19 2.55 -0.58
N THR A 63 11.20 3.80 -1.05
CA THR A 63 10.67 4.93 -0.27
C THR A 63 9.16 4.77 -0.09
N ILE A 64 8.58 5.28 1.01
CA ILE A 64 7.12 5.15 1.26
C ILE A 64 6.24 5.76 0.18
N GLU A 65 6.71 6.80 -0.53
CA GLU A 65 6.05 7.39 -1.69
C GLU A 65 5.97 6.41 -2.86
N LYS A 66 7.09 5.73 -3.16
CA LYS A 66 7.16 4.69 -4.20
C LYS A 66 6.35 3.45 -3.84
N MET A 67 6.38 3.05 -2.57
CA MET A 67 5.54 1.96 -2.07
C MET A 67 4.05 2.30 -2.25
N ALA A 68 3.61 3.51 -1.90
CA ALA A 68 2.22 3.92 -2.06
C ALA A 68 1.76 3.88 -3.53
N MET A 69 2.60 4.37 -4.46
CA MET A 69 2.34 4.28 -5.90
C MET A 69 2.33 2.82 -6.39
N TRP A 70 3.25 1.99 -5.91
CA TRP A 70 3.32 0.58 -6.26
C TRP A 70 2.06 -0.18 -5.83
N PHE A 71 1.60 0.02 -4.59
CA PHE A 71 0.35 -0.55 -4.10
C PHE A 71 -0.84 -0.06 -4.94
N TRP A 72 -0.90 1.23 -5.23
CA TRP A 72 -1.96 1.80 -6.07
C TRP A 72 -2.05 1.11 -7.42
N GLN A 73 -0.93 0.98 -8.14
CA GLN A 73 -0.90 0.36 -9.47
C GLN A 73 -1.38 -1.11 -9.44
N LYS A 74 -1.06 -1.84 -8.37
CA LYS A 74 -1.49 -3.24 -8.22
C LYS A 74 -2.95 -3.37 -7.80
N LEU A 75 -3.46 -2.44 -6.99
CA LEU A 75 -4.81 -2.51 -6.42
C LEU A 75 -5.87 -1.82 -7.28
N GLN A 76 -5.56 -0.76 -8.01
CA GLN A 76 -6.50 -0.04 -8.87
C GLN A 76 -7.31 -0.94 -9.81
N PRO A 77 -6.74 -1.95 -10.51
CA PRO A 77 -7.53 -2.84 -11.37
C PRO A 77 -8.38 -3.86 -10.61
N GLN A 78 -8.17 -4.04 -9.30
CA GLN A 78 -8.82 -5.06 -8.46
C GLN A 78 -9.84 -4.46 -7.48
N CYS A 79 -9.63 -3.21 -7.04
CA CYS A 79 -10.46 -2.52 -6.05
C CYS A 79 -11.21 -1.37 -6.71
N ARG A 80 -12.47 -1.60 -7.08
CA ARG A 80 -13.34 -0.55 -7.62
C ARG A 80 -13.52 0.57 -6.58
N GLY A 81 -13.32 1.81 -6.99
CA GLY A 81 -13.48 2.97 -6.11
C GLY A 81 -12.27 3.25 -5.23
N LEU A 82 -11.10 2.62 -5.48
CA LEU A 82 -9.86 2.99 -4.80
C LEU A 82 -9.61 4.49 -4.88
N CYS A 83 -9.53 5.16 -3.72
CA CYS A 83 -9.37 6.60 -3.63
C CYS A 83 -8.12 7.02 -2.86
N GLU A 84 -7.59 6.18 -1.97
CA GLU A 84 -6.42 6.49 -1.16
C GLU A 84 -5.63 5.25 -0.77
N ILE A 85 -4.30 5.34 -0.86
CA ILE A 85 -3.35 4.42 -0.24
C ILE A 85 -2.51 5.21 0.76
N VAL A 86 -2.42 4.73 2.00
CA VAL A 86 -1.54 5.28 3.02
C VAL A 86 -0.49 4.25 3.38
N VAL A 87 0.79 4.63 3.33
CA VAL A 87 1.90 3.80 3.79
C VAL A 87 2.58 4.47 4.98
N HIS A 88 2.56 3.80 6.11
CA HIS A 88 3.27 4.20 7.33
C HIS A 88 4.61 3.46 7.39
N GLU A 89 5.71 4.22 7.38
CA GLU A 89 7.05 3.68 7.68
C GLU A 89 7.20 3.44 9.18
N THR A 90 6.70 4.40 9.97
CA THR A 90 6.73 4.37 11.43
C THR A 90 5.40 4.93 11.95
N PRO A 91 5.10 4.84 13.26
CA PRO A 91 3.87 5.42 13.81
C PRO A 91 3.69 6.92 13.55
N THR A 92 4.77 7.66 13.28
CA THR A 92 4.75 9.13 13.11
C THR A 92 5.11 9.61 11.70
N ALA A 93 5.46 8.70 10.79
CA ALA A 93 5.83 9.05 9.41
C ALA A 93 5.01 8.22 8.41
N ARG A 94 4.30 8.91 7.51
CA ARG A 94 3.44 8.30 6.50
C ARG A 94 3.44 9.07 5.18
N CYS A 95 3.15 8.36 4.10
CA CYS A 95 2.83 8.91 2.79
C CYS A 95 1.36 8.59 2.47
N VAL A 96 0.69 9.52 1.79
CA VAL A 96 -0.67 9.37 1.29
C VAL A 96 -0.63 9.57 -0.22
N TYR A 97 -1.18 8.62 -0.97
CA TYR A 97 -1.26 8.67 -2.44
C TYR A 97 -2.72 8.50 -2.89
N ARG A 98 -3.16 9.33 -3.84
CA ARG A 98 -4.55 9.38 -4.33
C ARG A 98 -4.67 9.29 -5.86
N GLY A 99 -3.68 8.68 -6.52
CA GLY A 99 -3.72 8.45 -7.97
C GLY A 99 -3.24 9.60 -8.86
N GLU A 100 -2.64 10.65 -8.29
CA GLU A 100 -2.01 11.78 -8.98
C GLU A 100 -0.54 11.94 -8.57
#